data_AF-A0A914RTT9-F1
#
_entry.id   AF-A0A914RTT9-F1
#
_cell.length_a   1.000
_cell.length_b   1.000
_cell.length_c   1.000
_cell.angle_alpha   90.00
_cell.angle_beta   90.00
_cell.angle_gamma   90.00
#
_symmetry.space_group_name_H-M   'P 1'
#
loop_
_entity.id
_entity.type
_entity.pdbx_description
1 polymer ?
#
loop_
_entity_poly.entity_id
_entity_poly.type
_entity_poly.pdbx_seq_one_letter_code
_entity_poly.pdbx_strand_id
1 'polypeptide(L)'
;MFNQEQYCNNAHFVLVHAPFGLLLKQAENLSVKMPVQQSDVKERTIIDGMLDKFLNKFPFFTFSEETNERLKEPNYFTAPFITDHLECYVGSDDPNSFFESSERSRMVYDLLLRTRYDAEEVEKYRVGIERLVKNGTYTAAYPLHEPCEEPEYDVNRCSNREMLYWNWCRYNNFYKKYFGSKIGIYFAWLGYYTKVLFPASVAGVLCFLFGLFTYSQDIPRLHSLLLLIVS
;
A
#
# COMPACT_ATOMS: atom_id res chain seq x y z
N MET A 1 17.28 29.33 2.91
CA MET A 1 18.63 28.99 3.43
C MET A 1 18.68 27.48 3.49
N PHE A 2 18.86 26.83 2.33
CA PHE A 2 18.96 25.37 2.23
C PHE A 2 20.41 25.00 2.45
N ASN A 3 20.68 24.18 3.47
CA ASN A 3 22.01 23.68 3.77
C ASN A 3 22.54 22.92 2.55
N GLN A 4 23.72 23.33 2.08
CA GLN A 4 24.51 22.58 1.12
C GLN A 4 24.74 21.18 1.68
N GLU A 5 24.16 20.17 1.03
CA GLU A 5 24.44 18.77 1.31
C GLU A 5 25.94 18.55 1.10
N GLN A 6 26.59 18.06 2.15
CA GLN A 6 28.00 17.76 2.18
C GLN A 6 28.21 16.48 1.34
N TYR A 7 28.41 16.63 0.03
CA TYR A 7 28.68 15.50 -0.86
C TYR A 7 29.89 14.71 -0.33
N CYS A 8 29.68 13.44 0.03
CA CYS A 8 30.77 12.54 0.32
C CYS A 8 31.64 12.41 -0.95
N ASN A 9 32.87 12.91 -0.91
CA ASN A 9 33.81 12.96 -2.06
C ASN A 9 34.17 11.58 -2.67
N ASN A 10 33.62 10.47 -2.16
CA ASN A 10 33.90 9.12 -2.62
C ASN A 10 32.64 8.28 -2.91
N ALA A 11 31.47 8.93 -3.03
CA ALA A 11 30.21 8.26 -3.37
C ALA A 11 29.89 8.43 -4.85
N HIS A 12 29.75 7.31 -5.57
CA HIS A 12 29.31 7.31 -6.97
C HIS A 12 27.87 6.78 -7.06
N PHE A 13 27.01 7.56 -7.70
CA PHE A 13 25.62 7.18 -7.95
C PHE A 13 25.43 6.86 -9.43
N VAL A 14 24.82 5.71 -9.72
CA VAL A 14 24.50 5.28 -11.08
C VAL A 14 22.99 5.23 -11.23
N LEU A 15 22.45 6.04 -12.15
CA LEU A 15 21.03 6.02 -12.47
C LEU A 15 20.77 4.95 -13.53
N VAL A 16 19.82 4.05 -13.24
CA VAL A 16 19.40 3.01 -14.18
C VAL A 16 18.04 3.38 -14.76
N HIS A 17 17.94 3.38 -16.08
CA HIS A 17 16.72 3.62 -16.83
C HIS A 17 16.46 2.49 -17.81
N ALA A 18 15.23 1.98 -17.87
CA ALA A 18 14.82 0.99 -18.86
C ALA A 18 13.91 1.64 -19.93
N PRO A 19 14.25 1.47 -21.22
CA PRO A 19 13.45 2.01 -22.31
C PRO A 19 12.09 1.30 -22.40
N PHE A 20 11.09 1.98 -22.95
CA PHE A 20 9.71 1.50 -23.02
C PHE A 20 9.58 0.10 -23.65
N GLY A 21 10.25 -0.14 -24.78
CA GLY A 21 10.21 -1.46 -25.43
C GLY A 21 10.77 -2.61 -24.58
N LEU A 22 11.76 -2.33 -23.71
CA LEU A 22 12.28 -3.32 -22.77
C LEU A 22 11.25 -3.60 -21.65
N LEU A 23 10.56 -2.55 -21.19
CA LEU A 23 9.49 -2.68 -20.20
C LEU A 23 8.30 -3.48 -20.74
N LEU A 24 7.89 -3.29 -22.01
CA LEU A 24 6.83 -4.08 -22.64
C LEU A 24 7.17 -5.58 -22.60
N LYS A 25 8.37 -5.93 -23.07
CA LYS A 25 8.83 -7.32 -23.08
C LYS A 25 8.90 -7.91 -21.67
N GLN A 26 9.32 -7.11 -20.68
CA GLN A 26 9.33 -7.59 -19.30
C GLN A 26 7.96 -7.71 -18.67
N ALA A 27 7.03 -6.79 -18.98
CA ALA A 27 5.67 -6.87 -18.52
C ALA A 27 4.99 -8.15 -19.04
N GLU A 28 5.27 -8.54 -20.28
CA GLU A 28 4.76 -9.78 -20.89
C GLU A 28 5.37 -11.02 -20.23
N ASN A 29 6.71 -11.05 -20.05
CA ASN A 29 7.39 -12.13 -19.34
C ASN A 29 6.88 -12.34 -17.91
N LEU A 30 6.54 -11.24 -17.22
CA LEU A 30 5.99 -11.26 -15.86
C LEU A 30 4.46 -11.44 -15.85
N SER A 31 3.83 -11.52 -17.02
CA SER A 31 2.37 -11.62 -17.19
C SER A 31 1.61 -10.59 -16.35
N VAL A 32 2.06 -9.34 -16.40
CA VAL A 32 1.47 -8.23 -15.65
C VAL A 32 0.00 -8.09 -16.03
N LYS A 33 -0.89 -8.01 -15.04
CA LYS A 33 -2.31 -7.80 -15.30
C LYS A 33 -2.55 -6.32 -15.58
N MET A 34 -3.01 -6.01 -16.79
CA MET A 34 -3.24 -4.65 -17.25
C MET A 34 -4.73 -4.42 -17.55
N PRO A 35 -5.24 -3.19 -17.37
CA PRO A 35 -6.63 -2.84 -17.65
C PRO A 35 -6.90 -2.85 -19.16
N VAL A 36 -7.97 -3.53 -19.59
CA VAL A 36 -8.41 -3.60 -21.01
C VAL A 36 -9.62 -2.71 -21.22
N GLN A 37 -10.66 -2.87 -20.41
CA GLN A 37 -11.91 -2.14 -20.54
C GLN A 37 -12.48 -1.78 -19.17
N GLN A 38 -13.07 -0.59 -19.05
CA GLN A 38 -13.76 -0.19 -17.82
C GLN A 38 -14.98 -1.10 -17.61
N SER A 39 -15.12 -1.64 -16.40
CA SER A 39 -16.24 -2.50 -16.08
C SER A 39 -17.54 -1.72 -16.09
N ASP A 40 -18.49 -2.18 -16.91
CA ASP A 40 -19.87 -1.74 -16.97
C ASP A 40 -20.76 -2.45 -15.93
N VAL A 41 -20.20 -3.42 -15.22
CA VAL A 41 -20.89 -4.19 -14.19
C VAL A 41 -21.05 -3.32 -12.95
N LYS A 42 -22.31 -3.04 -12.60
CA LYS A 42 -22.67 -2.44 -11.31
C LYS A 42 -22.20 -3.38 -10.20
N GLU A 43 -21.21 -2.95 -9.43
CA GLU A 43 -20.72 -3.71 -8.27
C GLU A 43 -21.86 -4.15 -7.37
N ARG A 44 -21.85 -5.44 -7.00
CA ARG A 44 -22.58 -5.89 -5.83
C ARG A 44 -21.74 -5.50 -4.62
N THR A 45 -22.16 -4.46 -3.92
CA THR A 45 -21.65 -4.00 -2.63
C THR A 45 -21.92 -5.02 -1.51
N ILE A 46 -21.41 -6.26 -1.63
CA ILE A 46 -21.76 -7.34 -0.70
C ILE A 46 -21.16 -7.10 0.70
N ILE A 47 -20.04 -6.36 0.76
CA ILE A 47 -19.36 -5.99 2.02
C ILE A 47 -19.66 -4.56 2.49
N ASP A 48 -20.13 -3.68 1.62
CA ASP A 48 -20.36 -2.24 1.91
C ASP A 48 -21.70 -1.96 2.67
N GLY A 49 -22.29 -3.00 3.26
CA GLY A 49 -23.73 -3.02 3.55
C GLY A 49 -24.16 -2.26 4.82
N MET A 50 -23.41 -2.38 5.91
CA MET A 50 -23.84 -1.90 7.24
C MET A 50 -22.71 -1.36 8.12
N LEU A 51 -21.56 -2.02 8.19
CA LEU A 51 -20.44 -1.56 9.00
C LEU A 51 -19.87 -0.26 8.47
N ASP A 52 -19.59 -0.17 7.16
CA ASP A 52 -19.09 1.07 6.57
C ASP A 52 -20.11 2.21 6.67
N LYS A 53 -21.42 1.96 6.51
CA LYS A 53 -22.47 2.97 6.76
C LYS A 53 -22.51 3.47 8.21
N PHE A 54 -22.28 2.58 9.17
CA PHE A 54 -22.22 2.94 10.59
C PHE A 54 -20.95 3.74 10.90
N LEU A 55 -19.80 3.30 10.39
CA LEU A 55 -18.51 3.92 10.63
C LEU A 55 -18.37 5.26 9.91
N ASN A 56 -18.95 5.42 8.72
CA ASN A 56 -18.95 6.68 7.96
C ASN A 56 -19.67 7.83 8.67
N LYS A 57 -20.47 7.55 9.72
CA LYS A 57 -21.02 8.59 10.60
C LYS A 57 -19.96 9.28 11.44
N PHE A 58 -18.82 8.63 11.65
CA PHE A 58 -17.73 9.15 12.44
C PHE A 58 -16.67 9.78 11.52
N PRO A 59 -16.36 11.08 11.66
CA PRO A 59 -15.51 11.82 10.71
C PRO A 59 -14.06 11.34 10.68
N PHE A 60 -13.61 10.58 11.69
CA PHE A 60 -12.26 10.03 11.73
C PHE A 60 -12.10 8.74 10.90
N PHE A 61 -13.20 8.10 10.51
CA PHE A 61 -13.20 6.92 9.62
C PHE A 61 -13.42 7.28 8.14
N THR A 62 -13.55 8.54 7.78
CA THR A 62 -13.73 9.01 6.40
C THR A 62 -12.62 9.96 5.97
N PHE A 63 -12.28 9.97 4.68
CA PHE A 63 -11.47 11.04 4.08
C PHE A 63 -12.37 12.17 3.55
N SER A 64 -11.75 13.28 3.12
CA SER A 64 -12.46 14.28 2.31
C SER A 64 -12.99 13.64 1.03
N GLU A 65 -14.07 14.18 0.50
CA GLU A 65 -14.71 13.71 -0.74
C GLU A 65 -13.70 13.64 -1.89
N GLU A 66 -12.92 14.71 -2.10
CA GLU A 66 -11.85 14.80 -3.10
C GLU A 66 -10.79 13.70 -2.95
N THR A 67 -10.40 13.37 -1.71
CA THR A 67 -9.42 12.31 -1.45
C THR A 67 -10.00 10.94 -1.75
N ASN A 68 -11.28 10.71 -1.40
CA ASN A 68 -11.95 9.44 -1.72
C ASN A 68 -12.09 9.26 -3.24
N GLU A 69 -12.40 10.32 -3.99
CA GLU A 69 -12.48 10.26 -5.45
C GLU A 69 -11.12 9.91 -6.09
N ARG A 70 -10.03 10.53 -5.63
CA ARG A 70 -8.68 10.22 -6.14
C ARG A 70 -8.21 8.81 -5.77
N LEU A 71 -8.62 8.30 -4.59
CA LEU A 71 -8.31 6.94 -4.14
C LEU A 71 -9.21 5.88 -4.79
N LYS A 72 -10.35 6.26 -5.35
CA LYS A 72 -11.27 5.33 -6.00
C LYS A 72 -10.61 4.78 -7.26
N GLU A 73 -10.15 3.53 -7.20
CA GLU A 73 -9.67 2.82 -8.38
C GLU A 73 -10.91 2.45 -9.24
N PRO A 74 -10.99 2.93 -10.49
CA PRO A 74 -12.04 2.47 -11.39
C PRO A 74 -11.86 0.96 -11.62
N ASN A 75 -12.97 0.22 -11.62
CA ASN A 75 -12.92 -1.20 -11.91
C ASN A 75 -12.69 -1.41 -13.40
N TYR A 76 -11.64 -2.16 -13.71
CA TYR A 76 -11.34 -2.59 -15.06
C TYR A 76 -11.45 -4.10 -15.17
N PHE A 77 -11.87 -4.57 -16.33
CA PHE A 77 -11.53 -5.92 -16.76
C PHE A 77 -10.04 -5.96 -17.04
N THR A 78 -9.33 -6.84 -16.34
CA THR A 78 -7.88 -7.00 -16.47
C THR A 78 -7.53 -8.27 -17.22
N ALA A 79 -6.53 -8.20 -18.10
CA ALA A 79 -5.95 -9.37 -18.77
C ALA A 79 -4.43 -9.40 -18.56
N PRO A 80 -3.78 -10.57 -18.66
CA PRO A 80 -2.32 -10.64 -18.77
C PRO A 80 -1.85 -9.79 -19.95
N PHE A 81 -0.75 -9.06 -19.74
CA PHE A 81 -0.18 -8.18 -20.75
C PHE A 81 0.48 -8.97 -21.88
N ILE A 82 0.19 -8.58 -23.13
CA ILE A 82 0.76 -9.13 -24.36
C ILE A 82 1.21 -7.96 -25.22
N THR A 83 2.47 -7.98 -25.67
CA THR A 83 3.08 -6.85 -26.40
C THR A 83 2.36 -6.58 -27.73
N ASP A 84 1.94 -7.64 -28.42
CA ASP A 84 1.25 -7.56 -29.73
C ASP A 84 -0.14 -6.89 -29.66
N HIS A 85 -0.74 -6.82 -28.46
CA HIS A 85 -2.07 -6.26 -28.22
C HIS A 85 -2.03 -4.95 -27.44
N LEU A 86 -0.94 -4.19 -27.54
CA LEU A 86 -0.73 -2.95 -26.79
C LEU A 86 -1.92 -1.97 -26.87
N GLU A 87 -2.51 -1.82 -28.06
CA GLU A 87 -3.64 -0.90 -28.31
C GLU A 87 -4.93 -1.29 -27.56
N CYS A 88 -5.07 -2.55 -27.13
CA CYS A 88 -6.24 -3.01 -26.39
C CYS A 88 -6.22 -2.60 -24.91
N TYR A 89 -5.09 -2.13 -24.38
CA TYR A 89 -4.96 -1.74 -22.98
C TYR A 89 -5.24 -0.25 -22.78
N VAL A 90 -5.85 0.09 -21.65
CA VAL A 90 -6.17 1.47 -21.28
C VAL A 90 -4.87 2.25 -21.04
N GLY A 91 -4.77 3.45 -21.63
CA GLY A 91 -3.61 4.33 -21.47
C GLY A 91 -2.44 4.03 -22.40
N SER A 92 -2.66 3.23 -23.45
CA SER A 92 -1.65 2.90 -24.48
C SER A 92 -1.14 4.11 -25.27
N ASP A 93 -1.86 5.24 -25.24
CA ASP A 93 -1.49 6.50 -25.91
C ASP A 93 -0.26 7.19 -25.32
N ASP A 94 -0.01 7.05 -24.01
CA ASP A 94 1.13 7.71 -23.33
C ASP A 94 2.13 6.68 -22.76
N PRO A 95 3.29 6.50 -23.41
CA PRO A 95 4.34 5.59 -22.94
C PRO A 95 4.88 5.91 -21.54
N ASN A 96 4.79 7.17 -21.09
CA ASN A 96 5.32 7.57 -19.79
C ASN A 96 4.38 7.22 -18.64
N SER A 97 3.07 7.28 -18.88
CA SER A 97 2.03 6.98 -17.90
C SER A 97 1.51 5.54 -17.97
N PHE A 98 1.81 4.79 -19.04
CA PHE A 98 1.27 3.43 -19.25
C PHE A 98 1.59 2.46 -18.11
N PHE A 99 2.83 2.50 -17.59
CA PHE A 99 3.23 1.73 -16.42
C PHE A 99 3.40 2.63 -15.21
N GLU A 100 2.78 2.26 -14.08
CA GLU A 100 2.99 2.96 -12.80
C GLU A 100 4.47 2.94 -12.39
N SER A 101 4.94 3.99 -11.71
CA SER A 101 6.32 4.13 -11.24
C SER A 101 6.79 2.92 -10.40
N SER A 102 5.89 2.37 -9.60
CA SER A 102 6.11 1.17 -8.77
C SER A 102 6.34 -0.09 -9.63
N GLU A 103 5.51 -0.32 -10.64
CA GLU A 103 5.63 -1.41 -11.60
C GLU A 103 6.88 -1.27 -12.47
N ARG A 104 7.21 -0.07 -12.93
CA ARG A 104 8.46 0.22 -13.64
C ARG A 104 9.67 -0.14 -12.80
N SER A 105 9.70 0.31 -11.55
CA SER A 105 10.77 -0.01 -10.60
C SER A 105 10.88 -1.51 -10.35
N ARG A 106 9.74 -2.21 -10.22
CA ARG A 106 9.68 -3.67 -10.05
C ARG A 106 10.26 -4.41 -11.25
N MET A 107 9.90 -4.01 -12.48
CA MET A 107 10.41 -4.60 -13.72
C MET A 107 11.91 -4.38 -13.89
N VAL A 108 12.40 -3.17 -13.60
CA VAL A 108 13.83 -2.85 -13.63
C VAL A 108 14.59 -3.67 -12.58
N TYR A 109 14.05 -3.80 -11.37
CA TYR A 109 14.68 -4.60 -10.32
C TYR A 109 14.72 -6.09 -10.70
N ASP A 110 13.66 -6.65 -11.30
CA ASP A 110 13.65 -8.03 -11.81
C ASP A 110 14.73 -8.25 -12.89
N LEU A 111 14.92 -7.30 -13.81
CA LEU A 111 16.03 -7.32 -14.77
C LEU A 111 17.39 -7.34 -14.05
N LEU A 112 17.60 -6.45 -13.08
CA LEU A 112 18.84 -6.37 -12.32
C LEU A 112 19.12 -7.65 -11.51
N LEU A 113 18.08 -8.34 -11.04
CA LEU A 113 18.21 -9.63 -10.35
C LEU A 113 18.64 -10.77 -11.29
N ARG A 114 18.21 -10.74 -12.55
CA ARG A 114 18.48 -11.82 -13.53
C ARG A 114 19.74 -11.58 -14.39
N THR A 115 20.24 -10.36 -14.41
CA THR A 115 21.39 -9.98 -15.24
C THR A 115 22.67 -10.67 -14.75
N ARG A 116 23.38 -11.33 -15.67
CA ARG A 116 24.69 -11.92 -15.42
C ARG A 116 25.78 -10.87 -15.62
N TYR A 117 26.84 -10.96 -14.83
CA TYR A 117 27.96 -10.02 -14.90
C TYR A 117 29.31 -10.69 -15.20
N ASP A 118 29.34 -12.01 -15.43
CA ASP A 118 30.55 -12.71 -15.85
C ASP A 118 30.64 -12.80 -17.38
N ALA A 119 31.84 -12.59 -17.91
CA ALA A 119 32.16 -12.72 -19.33
C ALA A 119 32.56 -14.16 -19.70
N GLU A 120 33.07 -14.93 -18.74
CA GLU A 120 33.45 -16.32 -18.95
C GLU A 120 32.39 -17.25 -18.32
N GLU A 121 31.93 -18.27 -19.06
CA GLU A 121 30.91 -19.23 -18.60
C GLU A 121 31.37 -20.15 -17.44
N VAL A 122 32.50 -19.83 -16.80
CA VAL A 122 33.20 -20.70 -15.85
C VAL A 122 32.43 -20.84 -14.53
N GLU A 123 31.73 -19.80 -14.08
CA GLU A 123 30.90 -19.87 -12.87
C GLU A 123 29.43 -19.51 -13.14
N LYS A 124 28.58 -20.53 -13.25
CA LYS A 124 27.11 -20.43 -13.45
C LYS A 124 26.35 -19.61 -12.38
N TYR A 125 27.01 -19.15 -11.32
CA TYR A 125 26.37 -18.60 -10.12
C TYR A 125 26.53 -17.08 -9.93
N ARG A 126 27.21 -16.38 -10.85
CA ARG A 126 27.47 -14.93 -10.77
C ARG A 126 26.38 -14.10 -11.45
N VAL A 127 25.23 -14.03 -10.77
CA VAL A 127 24.02 -13.39 -11.29
C VAL A 127 23.44 -12.45 -10.25
N GLY A 128 22.93 -11.31 -10.71
CA GLY A 128 22.04 -10.47 -9.94
C GLY A 128 22.72 -9.41 -9.09
N ILE A 129 22.03 -8.27 -8.96
CA ILE A 129 22.46 -7.12 -8.17
C ILE A 129 22.62 -7.43 -6.68
N GLU A 130 21.79 -8.29 -6.11
CA GLU A 130 21.84 -8.64 -4.67
C GLU A 130 23.18 -9.25 -4.26
N ARG A 131 23.77 -10.08 -5.14
CA ARG A 131 25.08 -10.68 -4.89
C ARG A 131 26.19 -9.64 -4.95
N LEU A 132 26.13 -8.71 -5.91
CA LEU A 132 27.09 -7.61 -6.04
C LEU A 132 27.04 -6.68 -4.81
N VAL A 133 25.85 -6.45 -4.27
CA VAL A 133 25.69 -5.71 -3.01
C VAL A 133 26.26 -6.49 -1.83
N LYS A 134 25.94 -7.78 -1.70
CA LYS A 134 26.45 -8.64 -0.62
C LYS A 134 27.98 -8.78 -0.62
N ASN A 135 28.59 -8.78 -1.79
CA ASN A 135 30.05 -8.85 -1.95
C ASN A 135 30.76 -7.50 -1.74
N GLY A 136 30.01 -6.41 -1.53
CA GLY A 136 30.56 -5.07 -1.33
C GLY A 136 31.02 -4.38 -2.61
N THR A 137 30.67 -4.89 -3.80
CA THR A 137 30.93 -4.21 -5.08
C THR A 137 30.04 -2.98 -5.25
N TYR A 138 28.76 -3.11 -4.87
CA TYR A 138 27.84 -1.99 -4.74
C TYR A 138 27.47 -1.80 -3.27
N THR A 139 27.37 -0.55 -2.82
CA THR A 139 26.96 -0.24 -1.45
C THR A 139 25.48 -0.53 -1.22
N ALA A 140 24.63 -0.14 -2.17
CA ALA A 140 23.20 -0.33 -2.10
C ALA A 140 22.57 -0.26 -3.51
N ALA A 141 21.38 -0.84 -3.66
CA ALA A 141 20.54 -0.68 -4.83
C ALA A 141 19.11 -0.43 -4.35
N TYR A 142 18.52 0.70 -4.75
CA TYR A 142 17.19 1.11 -4.30
C TYR A 142 16.47 1.91 -5.38
N PRO A 143 15.13 1.82 -5.46
CA PRO A 143 14.35 2.67 -6.35
C PRO A 143 14.36 4.12 -5.86
N LEU A 144 14.23 5.07 -6.79
CA LEU A 144 14.07 6.48 -6.44
C LEU A 144 12.62 6.77 -6.07
N HIS A 145 12.44 7.59 -5.05
CA HIS A 145 11.14 8.10 -4.64
C HIS A 145 10.83 9.41 -5.36
N GLU A 146 9.54 9.68 -5.57
CA GLU A 146 9.07 10.99 -6.03
C GLU A 146 9.51 12.10 -5.04
N PRO A 147 9.90 13.28 -5.54
CA PRO A 147 10.21 14.41 -4.67
C PRO A 147 9.00 14.79 -3.82
N CYS A 148 9.25 15.39 -2.66
CA CYS A 148 8.24 15.88 -1.73
C CYS A 148 8.60 17.33 -1.46
N GLU A 149 7.97 18.24 -2.18
CA GLU A 149 8.25 19.68 -2.14
C GLU A 149 7.14 20.34 -1.31
N GLU A 150 7.36 20.48 0.01
CA GLU A 150 6.30 20.97 0.91
C GLU A 150 6.27 22.50 1.00
N PRO A 151 5.14 23.09 0.56
CA PRO A 151 4.54 24.11 1.40
C PRO A 151 3.03 23.93 1.68
N GLU A 152 2.24 23.31 0.78
CA GLU A 152 0.77 23.28 0.89
C GLU A 152 0.16 21.97 0.36
N TYR A 153 -0.88 21.46 1.03
CA TYR A 153 -1.57 20.23 0.64
C TYR A 153 -2.65 20.50 -0.42
N ASP A 154 -2.43 20.00 -1.65
CA ASP A 154 -3.41 20.04 -2.74
C ASP A 154 -3.67 18.62 -3.26
N VAL A 155 -4.89 18.11 -3.05
CA VAL A 155 -5.32 16.75 -3.45
C VAL A 155 -5.17 16.51 -4.96
N ASN A 156 -5.24 17.53 -5.82
CA ASN A 156 -5.18 17.36 -7.27
C ASN A 156 -3.77 17.42 -7.82
N ARG A 157 -2.86 18.12 -7.13
CA ARG A 157 -1.48 18.35 -7.60
C ARG A 157 -0.42 17.54 -6.87
N CYS A 158 -0.72 17.05 -5.68
CA CYS A 158 0.25 16.33 -4.87
C CYS A 158 0.71 15.02 -5.53
N SER A 159 1.98 14.69 -5.36
CA SER A 159 2.56 13.39 -5.69
C SER A 159 1.92 12.28 -4.86
N ASN A 160 2.02 11.02 -5.31
CA ASN A 160 1.59 9.86 -4.52
C ASN A 160 2.32 9.79 -3.16
N ARG A 161 3.57 10.27 -3.10
CA ARG A 161 4.36 10.34 -1.86
C ARG A 161 3.86 11.45 -0.92
N GLU A 162 3.50 12.60 -1.46
CA GLU A 162 2.97 13.72 -0.69
C GLU A 162 1.57 13.41 -0.15
N MET A 163 0.71 12.80 -0.97
CA MET A 163 -0.58 12.26 -0.51
C MET A 163 -0.41 11.37 0.70
N LEU A 164 0.56 10.47 0.61
CA LEU A 164 0.88 9.50 1.64
C LEU A 164 1.36 10.20 2.91
N TYR A 165 2.22 11.22 2.80
CA TYR A 165 2.70 12.01 3.92
C TYR A 165 1.55 12.72 4.66
N TRP A 166 0.73 13.48 3.94
CA TRP A 166 -0.35 14.28 4.53
C TRP A 166 -1.49 13.46 5.12
N ASN A 167 -1.74 12.28 4.56
CA ASN A 167 -2.80 11.40 5.03
C ASN A 167 -2.28 10.18 5.79
N TRP A 168 -0.99 10.14 6.15
CA TRP A 168 -0.41 9.01 6.88
C TRP A 168 -1.18 8.72 8.19
N CYS A 169 -1.22 7.45 8.61
CA CYS A 169 -1.93 6.98 9.80
C CYS A 169 -3.46 7.24 9.90
N ARG A 170 -4.19 7.65 8.85
CA ARG A 170 -5.66 7.63 8.89
C ARG A 170 -6.19 6.20 8.76
N TYR A 171 -7.29 5.90 9.45
CA TYR A 171 -7.84 4.54 9.56
C TYR A 171 -8.30 3.92 8.22
N ASN A 172 -8.43 4.73 7.16
CA ASN A 172 -8.75 4.29 5.80
C ASN A 172 -7.54 4.22 4.86
N ASN A 173 -6.31 4.22 5.36
CA ASN A 173 -5.12 4.27 4.51
C ASN A 173 -4.91 3.00 3.69
N PHE A 174 -5.36 3.02 2.44
CA PHE A 174 -5.00 2.04 1.41
C PHE A 174 -4.23 2.74 0.29
N TYR A 175 -2.91 2.77 0.40
CA TYR A 175 -2.03 3.38 -0.62
C TYR A 175 -1.31 2.31 -1.44
N LYS A 176 -2.09 1.52 -2.19
CA LYS A 176 -1.57 0.51 -3.12
C LYS A 176 -0.71 1.12 -4.23
N LYS A 177 -1.09 2.29 -4.78
CA LYS A 177 -0.37 2.93 -5.90
C LYS A 177 1.10 3.25 -5.60
N TYR A 178 1.41 3.63 -4.35
CA TYR A 178 2.78 4.03 -3.98
C TYR A 178 3.68 2.84 -3.63
N PHE A 179 3.22 1.96 -2.73
CA PHE A 179 4.04 0.84 -2.24
C PHE A 179 3.82 -0.48 -2.99
N GLY A 180 2.83 -0.53 -3.87
CA GLY A 180 2.40 -1.74 -4.56
C GLY A 180 1.51 -2.66 -3.71
N SER A 181 1.03 -3.73 -4.34
CA SER A 181 0.02 -4.65 -3.80
C SER A 181 0.43 -5.36 -2.52
N LYS A 182 1.72 -5.70 -2.35
CA LYS A 182 2.22 -6.46 -1.18
C LYS A 182 2.10 -5.66 0.12
N ILE A 183 2.39 -4.37 0.07
CA ILE A 183 2.27 -3.47 1.23
C ILE A 183 0.82 -2.97 1.34
N GLY A 184 0.16 -2.75 0.20
CA GLY A 184 -1.25 -2.39 0.14
C GLY A 184 -2.14 -3.39 0.90
N ILE A 185 -1.96 -4.70 0.72
CA ILE A 185 -2.78 -5.71 1.42
C ILE A 185 -2.56 -5.71 2.94
N TYR A 186 -1.34 -5.44 3.40
CA TYR A 186 -1.05 -5.31 4.82
C TYR A 186 -1.87 -4.17 5.44
N PHE A 187 -1.83 -2.99 4.82
CA PHE A 187 -2.59 -1.84 5.31
C PHE A 187 -4.10 -1.99 5.12
N ALA A 188 -4.56 -2.65 4.04
CA ALA A 188 -5.97 -2.99 3.85
C ALA A 188 -6.50 -3.85 5.00
N TRP A 189 -5.74 -4.89 5.37
CA TRP A 189 -6.12 -5.77 6.46
C TRP A 189 -6.06 -5.06 7.81
N LEU A 190 -5.03 -4.24 8.06
CA LEU A 190 -4.92 -3.44 9.27
C LEU A 190 -6.08 -2.45 9.43
N GLY A 191 -6.47 -1.75 8.35
CA GLY A 191 -7.61 -0.85 8.32
C GLY A 191 -8.91 -1.59 8.62
N TYR A 192 -9.17 -2.70 7.93
CA TYR A 192 -10.33 -3.55 8.18
C TYR A 192 -10.39 -4.05 9.64
N TYR A 193 -9.27 -4.54 10.16
CA TYR A 193 -9.18 -5.02 11.54
C TYR A 193 -9.53 -3.91 12.55
N THR A 194 -9.00 -2.71 12.34
CA THR A 194 -9.28 -1.55 13.21
C THR A 194 -10.75 -1.12 13.15
N LYS A 195 -11.36 -1.15 11.97
CA LYS A 195 -12.80 -0.91 11.78
C LYS A 195 -13.67 -1.89 12.57
N VAL A 196 -13.32 -3.19 12.57
CA VAL A 196 -14.05 -4.23 13.30
C VAL A 196 -13.84 -4.12 14.82
N LEU A 197 -12.65 -3.71 15.26
CA LEU A 197 -12.36 -3.51 16.69
C LEU A 197 -13.13 -2.35 17.32
N PHE A 198 -13.48 -1.32 16.54
CA PHE A 198 -14.19 -0.16 17.07
C PHE A 198 -15.51 -0.52 17.78
N PRO A 199 -16.49 -1.19 17.17
CA PRO A 199 -17.72 -1.58 17.87
C PRO A 199 -17.45 -2.54 19.04
N ALA A 200 -16.46 -3.44 18.93
CA ALA A 200 -16.06 -4.32 20.03
C ALA A 200 -15.53 -3.54 21.25
N SER A 201 -14.73 -2.49 21.00
CA SER A 201 -14.21 -1.60 22.05
C SER A 201 -15.33 -0.82 22.74
N VAL A 202 -16.30 -0.30 21.98
CA VAL A 202 -17.47 0.39 22.53
C VAL A 202 -18.28 -0.54 23.44
N ALA A 203 -18.56 -1.76 22.99
CA ALA A 203 -19.26 -2.77 23.79
C ALA A 203 -18.48 -3.12 25.08
N GLY A 204 -17.16 -3.27 24.99
CA GLY A 204 -16.29 -3.53 26.14
C GLY A 204 -16.32 -2.41 27.18
N VAL A 205 -16.23 -1.15 26.73
CA VAL A 205 -16.34 0.03 27.63
C VAL A 205 -17.72 0.10 28.28
N LEU A 206 -18.80 -0.14 27.53
CA LEU A 206 -20.16 -0.15 28.09
C LEU A 206 -20.35 -1.23 29.15
N CYS A 207 -19.84 -2.45 28.90
CA CYS A 207 -19.86 -3.55 29.87
C CYS A 207 -19.08 -3.20 31.15
N PHE A 208 -17.89 -2.61 30.98
CA PHE A 208 -17.07 -2.16 32.10
C PHE A 208 -17.77 -1.08 32.95
N LEU A 209 -18.36 -0.06 32.31
CA LEU A 209 -19.12 0.99 32.98
C LEU A 209 -20.36 0.43 33.70
N PHE A 210 -21.07 -0.52 33.06
CA PHE A 210 -22.21 -1.20 33.68
C PHE A 210 -21.81 -1.94 34.96
N GLY A 211 -20.66 -2.64 34.92
CA GLY A 211 -20.08 -3.28 36.11
C GLY A 211 -19.74 -2.27 37.21
N LEU A 212 -19.14 -1.12 36.87
CA LEU A 212 -18.85 -0.06 37.85
C LEU A 212 -20.11 0.53 38.50
N PHE A 213 -21.17 0.76 37.73
CA PHE A 213 -22.44 1.28 38.28
C PHE A 213 -23.15 0.26 39.17
N THR A 214 -23.07 -1.03 38.83
CA THR A 214 -23.77 -2.09 39.56
C THR A 214 -23.01 -2.58 40.79
N TYR A 215 -21.69 -2.35 40.86
CA TYR A 215 -20.83 -2.80 41.96
C TYR A 215 -21.33 -2.43 43.37
N SER A 216 -21.95 -1.26 43.52
CA SER A 216 -22.48 -0.80 44.82
C SER A 216 -23.79 -1.48 45.25
N GLN A 217 -24.52 -2.06 44.30
CA GLN A 217 -25.81 -2.76 44.52
C GLN A 217 -25.61 -4.26 44.75
N ASP A 218 -24.40 -4.78 44.49
CA ASP A 218 -24.07 -6.18 44.68
C ASP A 218 -23.79 -6.46 46.15
N ILE A 219 -24.77 -7.06 46.86
CA ILE A 219 -24.51 -7.71 48.15
C ILE A 219 -23.55 -8.88 47.86
N PRO A 220 -22.33 -8.90 48.44
CA PRO A 220 -21.44 -10.03 48.24
C PRO A 220 -22.11 -11.28 48.81
N ARG A 221 -22.25 -12.32 47.97
CA ARG A 221 -22.84 -13.63 48.33
C ARG A 221 -22.18 -14.30 49.56
N LEU A 222 -21.07 -13.75 50.05
CA LEU A 222 -20.45 -14.13 51.31
C LEU A 222 -21.39 -14.00 52.51
N HIS A 223 -22.27 -12.99 52.53
CA HIS A 223 -23.24 -12.82 53.64
C HIS A 223 -24.36 -13.88 53.58
N SER A 224 -24.78 -14.27 52.37
CA SER A 224 -25.76 -15.34 52.13
C SER A 224 -25.21 -16.73 52.50
N LEU A 225 -23.92 -16.98 52.24
CA LEU A 225 -23.22 -18.21 52.62
C LEU A 225 -22.97 -18.30 54.13
N LEU A 226 -22.63 -17.18 54.79
CA LEU A 226 -22.49 -17.13 56.26
C LEU A 226 -23.83 -17.39 56.97
N LEU A 227 -24.95 -16.87 56.45
CA LEU A 227 -26.27 -17.15 57.02
C LEU A 227 -26.74 -18.61 56.83
N LEU A 228 -26.30 -19.29 55.76
CA LEU A 228 -26.58 -20.71 55.51
C LEU A 228 -25.68 -21.69 56.29
N ILE A 229 -24.47 -21.25 56.69
CA ILE A 229 -23.55 -22.07 57.49
C ILE A 229 -23.84 -21.91 59.00
N VAL A 230 -24.52 -20.83 59.42
CA VAL A 230 -24.84 -20.52 60.83
C VAL A 230 -26.29 -20.87 61.20
N SER A 231 -27.12 -21.33 60.25
CA SER A 231 -28.48 -21.86 60.48
C SER A 231 -28.52 -23.38 60.48
#